data_AF-A0A9D7DXB9-F1
#
_entry.id   AF-A0A9D7DXB9-F1
#
_cell.length_a   1.000
_cell.length_b   1.000
_cell.length_c   1.000
_cell.angle_alpha   90.00
_cell.angle_beta   90.00
_cell.angle_gamma   90.00
#
_symmetry.space_group_name_H-M   'P 1'
#
loop_
_entity.id
_entity.type
_entity.pdbx_description
1 polymer ?
#
loop_
_entity_poly.entity_id
_entity_poly.type
_entity_poly.pdbx_seq_one_letter_code
_entity_poly.pdbx_strand_id
1 'polypeptide(L)'
;MPKILLNDGIDKSAAEALISSGFDIDLNHYEGAELLAKVKDVEGLTVRSATKVTKEIIDAAQHLKIIVRGGVGVDNIDVAYAEAQGIAVRNTPAASSTSVAECALGLMFAVVRAIPAANASMKSGEWDRKSFSKGIELEGKTLGIIGMGPDCTRLAEEGRQYRHARDHGLR
;
A
#
# COMPACT_ATOMS: atom_id res chain seq x y z
N MET A 1 -18.30 -20.85 -15.26
CA MET A 1 -17.56 -19.58 -15.39
C MET A 1 -16.81 -19.39 -14.08
N PRO A 2 -15.50 -19.12 -14.07
CA PRO A 2 -14.77 -19.05 -12.81
C PRO A 2 -15.25 -17.87 -11.97
N LYS A 3 -15.55 -18.15 -10.70
CA LYS A 3 -16.08 -17.16 -9.77
C LYS A 3 -14.98 -16.60 -8.87
N ILE A 4 -14.92 -15.28 -8.77
CA ILE A 4 -13.93 -14.57 -7.96
C ILE A 4 -14.65 -13.71 -6.93
N LEU A 5 -14.30 -13.88 -5.65
CA LEU A 5 -14.77 -13.03 -4.56
C LEU A 5 -13.77 -11.90 -4.30
N LEU A 6 -14.22 -10.67 -4.46
CA LEU A 6 -13.46 -9.46 -4.18
C LEU A 6 -13.80 -8.91 -2.80
N ASN A 7 -13.50 -9.68 -1.75
CA ASN A 7 -14.06 -9.46 -0.42
C ASN A 7 -13.75 -8.07 0.16
N ASP A 8 -12.52 -7.57 0.00
CA ASP A 8 -12.13 -6.24 0.52
C ASP A 8 -12.27 -5.10 -0.50
N GLY A 9 -12.90 -5.39 -1.65
CA GLY A 9 -13.07 -4.46 -2.75
C GLY A 9 -11.76 -4.13 -3.49
N ILE A 10 -11.93 -3.70 -4.74
CA ILE A 10 -10.85 -3.21 -5.61
C ILE A 10 -11.33 -1.95 -6.35
N ASP A 11 -10.42 -1.33 -7.10
CA ASP A 11 -10.80 -0.22 -7.97
C ASP A 11 -11.84 -0.66 -9.03
N LYS A 12 -12.80 0.21 -9.35
CA LYS A 12 -13.89 -0.09 -10.30
C LYS A 12 -13.36 -0.54 -11.66
N SER A 13 -12.32 0.11 -12.16
CA SER A 13 -11.73 -0.22 -13.46
C SER A 13 -11.17 -1.64 -13.50
N ALA A 14 -10.60 -2.11 -12.38
CA ALA A 14 -10.08 -3.47 -12.25
C ALA A 14 -11.22 -4.50 -12.19
N ALA A 15 -12.33 -4.18 -11.50
CA ALA A 15 -13.52 -5.04 -11.47
C ALA A 15 -14.16 -5.17 -12.87
N GLU A 16 -14.29 -4.06 -13.60
CA GLU A 16 -14.81 -4.02 -14.98
C GLU A 16 -13.93 -4.82 -15.96
N ALA A 17 -12.62 -4.74 -15.82
CA ALA A 17 -11.67 -5.52 -16.62
C ALA A 17 -11.82 -7.04 -16.37
N LEU A 18 -12.03 -7.45 -15.12
CA LEU A 18 -12.27 -8.86 -14.78
C LEU A 18 -13.60 -9.36 -15.35
N ILE A 19 -14.67 -8.57 -15.22
CA ILE A 19 -15.99 -8.91 -15.80
C ILE A 19 -15.88 -9.03 -17.33
N SER A 20 -15.21 -8.08 -17.97
CA SER A 20 -14.98 -8.07 -19.42
C SER A 20 -14.10 -9.23 -19.90
N SER A 21 -13.28 -9.80 -19.02
CA SER A 21 -12.48 -11.00 -19.27
C SER A 21 -13.28 -12.31 -19.09
N GLY A 22 -14.57 -12.23 -18.74
CA GLY A 22 -15.46 -13.38 -18.60
C GLY A 22 -15.42 -14.08 -17.24
N PHE A 23 -15.03 -13.37 -16.18
CA PHE A 23 -15.12 -13.87 -14.80
C PHE A 23 -16.45 -13.47 -14.15
N ASP A 24 -17.00 -14.35 -13.30
CA ASP A 24 -18.13 -14.01 -12.43
C ASP A 24 -17.58 -13.36 -11.15
N ILE A 25 -17.92 -12.10 -10.94
CA ILE A 25 -17.32 -11.26 -9.90
C ILE A 25 -18.34 -10.95 -8.80
N ASP A 26 -18.01 -11.37 -7.57
CA ASP A 26 -18.73 -10.98 -6.36
C ASP A 26 -17.98 -9.83 -5.67
N LEU A 27 -18.59 -8.65 -5.63
CA LEU A 27 -18.03 -7.43 -5.03
C LEU A 27 -18.47 -7.21 -3.57
N ASN A 28 -19.25 -8.14 -3.01
CA ASN A 28 -19.75 -7.99 -1.63
C ASN A 28 -18.63 -8.31 -0.63
N HIS A 29 -18.73 -7.66 0.54
CA HIS A 29 -17.89 -7.97 1.69
C HIS A 29 -18.62 -8.93 2.62
N TYR A 30 -18.00 -10.06 2.92
CA TYR A 30 -18.51 -11.07 3.84
C TYR A 30 -17.53 -11.30 4.99
N GLU A 31 -18.07 -11.58 6.17
CA GLU A 31 -17.29 -11.90 7.37
C GLU A 31 -17.78 -13.19 8.04
N GLY A 32 -16.92 -13.78 8.89
CA GLY A 32 -17.28 -14.93 9.74
C GLY A 32 -17.89 -16.10 8.97
N ALA A 33 -19.06 -16.56 9.43
CA ALA A 33 -19.75 -17.71 8.86
C ALA A 33 -20.21 -17.51 7.41
N GLU A 34 -20.55 -16.27 7.02
CA GLU A 34 -20.95 -15.97 5.64
C GLU A 34 -19.76 -16.08 4.69
N LEU A 35 -18.59 -15.59 5.10
CA LEU A 35 -17.36 -15.76 4.32
C LEU A 35 -17.03 -17.25 4.14
N LEU A 36 -17.11 -18.05 5.22
CA LEU A 36 -16.90 -19.51 5.17
C LEU A 36 -17.87 -20.21 4.22
N ALA A 37 -19.12 -19.73 4.10
CA ALA A 37 -20.08 -20.27 3.15
C ALA A 37 -19.72 -19.88 1.71
N LYS A 38 -19.34 -18.62 1.49
CA LYS A 38 -19.05 -18.07 0.15
C LYS A 38 -17.78 -18.63 -0.46
N VAL A 39 -16.72 -18.84 0.33
CA VAL A 39 -15.44 -19.34 -0.19
C VAL A 39 -15.50 -20.77 -0.74
N LYS A 40 -16.54 -21.54 -0.41
CA LYS A 40 -16.76 -22.88 -0.95
C LYS A 40 -16.95 -22.87 -2.47
N ASP A 41 -17.58 -21.82 -3.00
CA ASP A 41 -18.06 -21.75 -4.38
C ASP A 41 -17.18 -20.86 -5.28
N VAL A 42 -16.01 -20.43 -4.81
CA VAL A 42 -15.14 -19.50 -5.55
C VAL A 42 -13.80 -20.11 -5.88
N GLU A 43 -13.27 -19.73 -7.05
CA GLU A 43 -11.97 -20.18 -7.55
C GLU A 43 -10.86 -19.16 -7.29
N GLY A 44 -11.24 -17.90 -7.06
CA GLY A 44 -10.33 -16.81 -6.69
C GLY A 44 -10.87 -16.00 -5.52
N LEU A 45 -9.97 -15.59 -4.63
CA LEU A 45 -10.26 -14.70 -3.51
C LEU A 45 -9.30 -13.51 -3.55
N THR A 46 -9.81 -12.29 -3.51
CA THR A 46 -8.97 -11.10 -3.31
C THR A 46 -9.26 -10.43 -1.99
N VAL A 47 -8.21 -10.09 -1.26
CA VAL A 47 -8.28 -9.43 0.05
C VAL A 47 -7.34 -8.24 0.10
N ARG A 48 -7.51 -7.36 1.09
CA ARG A 48 -6.57 -6.28 1.45
C ARG A 48 -6.13 -6.50 2.88
N SER A 49 -6.40 -5.57 3.79
CA SER A 49 -5.97 -5.62 5.18
C SER A 49 -7.08 -6.00 6.15
N ALA A 50 -8.35 -6.01 5.72
CA ALA A 50 -9.49 -6.23 6.61
C ALA A 50 -9.75 -7.73 6.80
N THR A 51 -9.87 -8.47 5.70
CA THR A 51 -10.09 -9.92 5.75
C THR A 51 -8.82 -10.63 6.21
N LYS A 52 -8.93 -11.49 7.23
CA LYS A 52 -7.86 -12.41 7.64
C LYS A 52 -8.15 -13.78 7.05
N VAL A 53 -7.29 -14.26 6.16
CA VAL A 53 -7.41 -15.57 5.52
C VAL A 53 -6.73 -16.61 6.42
N THR A 54 -7.49 -17.12 7.38
CA THR A 54 -7.07 -18.15 8.34
C THR A 54 -7.13 -19.55 7.72
N LYS A 55 -6.56 -20.54 8.42
CA LYS A 55 -6.66 -21.96 8.04
C LYS A 55 -8.11 -22.41 7.86
N GLU A 56 -9.01 -21.95 8.71
CA GLU A 56 -10.45 -22.28 8.65
C GLU A 56 -11.09 -21.86 7.33
N ILE A 57 -10.72 -20.68 6.81
CA ILE A 57 -11.18 -20.20 5.51
C ILE A 57 -10.57 -21.02 4.38
N ILE A 58 -9.28 -21.33 4.49
CA ILE A 58 -8.55 -22.16 3.51
C ILE A 58 -9.16 -23.57 3.43
N ASP A 59 -9.46 -24.19 4.58
CA ASP A 59 -10.06 -25.52 4.67
C ASP A 59 -11.49 -25.57 4.14
N ALA A 60 -12.25 -24.48 4.33
CA ALA A 60 -13.60 -24.37 3.79
C ALA A 60 -13.60 -24.18 2.26
N ALA A 61 -12.51 -23.73 1.66
CA ALA A 61 -12.46 -23.30 0.27
C ALA A 61 -12.14 -24.45 -0.70
N GLN A 62 -13.16 -25.24 -1.04
CA GLN A 62 -13.02 -26.49 -1.81
C GLN A 62 -12.55 -26.32 -3.26
N HIS A 63 -12.79 -25.15 -3.85
CA HIS A 63 -12.49 -24.86 -5.26
C HIS A 63 -11.47 -23.74 -5.45
N LEU A 64 -10.96 -23.18 -4.36
CA LEU A 64 -10.10 -22.01 -4.38
C LEU A 64 -8.72 -22.37 -4.93
N LYS A 65 -8.30 -21.66 -5.97
CA LYS A 65 -7.02 -21.90 -6.65
C LYS A 65 -6.00 -20.80 -6.36
N ILE A 66 -6.49 -19.58 -6.07
CA ILE A 66 -5.63 -18.42 -5.88
C ILE A 66 -6.21 -17.44 -4.85
N ILE A 67 -5.33 -16.94 -3.99
CA ILE A 67 -5.57 -15.80 -3.11
C ILE A 67 -4.66 -14.66 -3.56
N VAL A 68 -5.24 -13.50 -3.85
CA VAL A 68 -4.49 -12.29 -4.24
C VAL A 68 -4.70 -11.20 -3.20
N ARG A 69 -3.61 -10.75 -2.57
CA ARG A 69 -3.66 -9.56 -1.71
C ARG A 69 -3.37 -8.29 -2.51
N GLY A 70 -4.31 -7.35 -2.46
CA GLY A 70 -4.12 -5.96 -2.90
C GLY A 70 -3.25 -5.17 -1.92
N GLY A 71 -1.96 -5.46 -1.88
CA GLY A 71 -0.96 -4.80 -1.03
C GLY A 71 0.41 -5.48 -1.11
N VAL A 72 1.41 -4.87 -0.48
CA VAL A 72 2.80 -5.38 -0.48
C VAL A 72 2.97 -6.55 0.48
N GLY A 73 2.48 -6.44 1.72
CA GLY A 73 2.54 -7.52 2.71
C GLY A 73 1.52 -8.63 2.46
N VAL A 74 1.72 -9.78 3.09
CA VAL A 74 0.78 -10.93 3.11
C VAL A 74 0.46 -11.40 4.53
N ASP A 75 0.65 -10.52 5.51
CA ASP A 75 0.58 -10.78 6.96
C ASP A 75 -0.78 -11.30 7.46
N ASN A 76 -1.84 -11.06 6.70
CA ASN A 76 -3.20 -11.48 7.00
C ASN A 76 -3.58 -12.80 6.30
N ILE A 77 -2.63 -13.49 5.68
CA ILE A 77 -2.85 -14.77 4.98
C ILE A 77 -1.88 -15.80 5.58
N ASP A 78 -2.38 -16.98 5.95
CA ASP A 78 -1.53 -18.12 6.25
C ASP A 78 -0.94 -18.71 4.95
N VAL A 79 0.10 -18.05 4.43
CA VAL A 79 0.68 -18.36 3.11
C VAL A 79 1.19 -19.80 3.03
N ALA A 80 1.94 -20.23 4.04
CA ALA A 80 2.51 -21.57 4.07
C ALA A 80 1.41 -22.65 4.05
N TYR A 81 0.32 -22.42 4.78
CA TYR A 81 -0.81 -23.34 4.78
C TYR A 81 -1.57 -23.33 3.45
N ALA A 82 -1.84 -22.15 2.90
CA ALA A 82 -2.50 -22.02 1.59
C ALA A 82 -1.73 -22.76 0.49
N GLU A 83 -0.41 -22.54 0.41
CA GLU A 83 0.44 -23.19 -0.59
C GLU A 83 0.53 -24.71 -0.38
N ALA A 84 0.55 -25.19 0.88
CA ALA A 84 0.50 -26.61 1.19
C ALA A 84 -0.81 -27.29 0.75
N GLN A 85 -1.92 -26.54 0.70
CA GLN A 85 -3.21 -26.99 0.16
C GLN A 85 -3.32 -26.81 -1.37
N GLY A 86 -2.23 -26.39 -2.03
CA GLY A 86 -2.22 -26.19 -3.49
C GLY A 86 -2.84 -24.86 -3.95
N ILE A 87 -3.07 -23.92 -3.03
CA ILE A 87 -3.64 -22.60 -3.32
C ILE A 87 -2.51 -21.61 -3.50
N ALA A 88 -2.43 -20.97 -4.67
CA ALA A 88 -1.40 -19.97 -4.94
C ALA A 88 -1.69 -18.67 -4.17
N VAL A 89 -0.68 -18.09 -3.52
CA VAL A 89 -0.79 -16.76 -2.91
C VAL A 89 0.02 -15.74 -3.71
N ARG A 90 -0.59 -14.62 -4.05
CA ARG A 90 0.06 -13.50 -4.77
C ARG A 90 -0.26 -12.17 -4.11
N ASN A 91 0.60 -11.19 -4.34
CA ASN A 91 0.51 -9.84 -3.79
C ASN A 91 0.92 -8.79 -4.85
N THR A 92 0.94 -7.52 -4.47
CA THR A 92 1.34 -6.40 -5.34
C THR A 92 2.55 -5.63 -4.78
N PRO A 93 3.77 -6.21 -4.87
CA PRO A 93 4.93 -5.81 -4.07
C PRO A 93 5.50 -4.40 -4.35
N ALA A 94 5.16 -3.78 -5.49
CA ALA A 94 5.61 -2.43 -5.85
C ALA A 94 4.46 -1.42 -6.04
N ALA A 95 3.21 -1.80 -5.75
CA ALA A 95 2.05 -0.97 -6.05
C ALA A 95 2.00 0.33 -5.22
N SER A 96 2.65 0.37 -4.06
CA SER A 96 2.69 1.54 -3.18
C SER A 96 4.00 2.30 -3.19
N SER A 97 4.99 1.91 -4.00
CA SER A 97 6.36 2.44 -3.88
C SER A 97 6.44 3.95 -4.09
N THR A 98 5.71 4.49 -5.08
CA THR A 98 5.63 5.94 -5.29
C THR A 98 4.98 6.65 -4.10
N SER A 99 3.82 6.17 -3.64
CA SER A 99 3.13 6.79 -2.50
C SER A 99 3.97 6.77 -1.21
N VAL A 100 4.73 5.70 -0.97
CA VAL A 100 5.65 5.60 0.16
C VAL A 100 6.81 6.59 0.03
N ALA A 101 7.40 6.71 -1.17
CA ALA A 101 8.47 7.66 -1.44
C ALA A 101 8.02 9.12 -1.25
N GLU A 102 6.87 9.50 -1.82
CA GLU A 102 6.29 10.83 -1.68
C GLU A 102 5.95 11.16 -0.23
N CYS A 103 5.38 10.19 0.51
CA CYS A 103 5.08 10.35 1.93
C CYS A 103 6.36 10.55 2.75
N ALA A 104 7.41 9.78 2.49
CA ALA A 104 8.70 9.92 3.16
C ALA A 104 9.33 11.30 2.90
N LEU A 105 9.31 11.80 1.65
CA LEU A 105 9.76 13.15 1.33
C LEU A 105 8.92 14.22 2.03
N GLY A 106 7.60 14.06 2.06
CA GLY A 106 6.69 14.95 2.79
C GLY A 106 7.02 15.02 4.29
N LEU A 107 7.32 13.87 4.90
CA LEU A 107 7.77 13.80 6.30
C LEU A 107 9.13 14.47 6.51
N MET A 108 10.07 14.31 5.57
CA MET A 108 11.34 15.03 5.63
C MET A 108 11.13 16.55 5.64
N PHE A 109 10.26 17.08 4.75
CA PHE A 109 9.91 18.51 4.76
C PHE A 109 9.22 18.93 6.05
N ALA A 110 8.30 18.11 6.57
CA ALA A 110 7.61 18.38 7.82
C ALA A 110 8.58 18.51 9.00
N VAL A 111 9.60 17.66 9.06
CA VAL A 111 10.63 17.68 10.12
C VAL A 111 11.52 18.92 9.99
N VAL A 112 12.11 19.16 8.81
CA VAL A 112 13.10 20.25 8.64
C VAL A 112 12.49 21.65 8.67
N ARG A 113 11.17 21.76 8.52
CA ARG A 113 10.42 23.03 8.58
C ARG A 113 9.45 23.12 9.77
N ALA A 114 9.44 22.11 10.64
CA ALA A 114 8.54 22.01 11.80
C ALA A 114 7.06 22.29 11.46
N ILE A 115 6.60 21.86 10.28
CA ILE A 115 5.28 22.22 9.73
C ILE A 115 4.14 21.84 10.68
N PRO A 116 4.10 20.61 11.26
CA PRO A 116 3.00 20.23 12.14
C PRO A 116 2.93 21.08 13.41
N ALA A 117 4.08 21.44 13.99
CA ALA A 117 4.16 22.26 15.19
C ALA A 117 3.78 23.71 14.91
N ALA A 118 4.26 24.29 13.80
CA ALA A 118 3.88 25.63 13.37
C ALA A 118 2.38 25.73 13.08
N ASN A 119 1.80 24.72 12.43
CA ASN A 119 0.36 24.64 12.19
C ASN A 119 -0.45 24.55 13.50
N ALA A 120 0.04 23.82 14.51
CA ALA A 120 -0.61 23.75 15.81
C ALA A 120 -0.59 25.11 16.53
N SER A 121 0.55 25.81 16.55
CA SER A 121 0.69 27.15 17.15
C SER A 121 -0.24 28.18 16.46
N MET A 122 -0.31 28.14 15.14
CA MET A 122 -1.25 28.98 14.38
C MET A 122 -2.71 28.72 14.76
N LYS A 123 -3.09 27.46 14.93
CA LYS A 123 -4.45 27.07 15.34
C LYS A 123 -4.78 27.45 16.78
N SER A 124 -3.79 27.61 17.64
CA SER A 124 -3.97 28.16 19.00
C SER A 124 -3.99 29.70 19.03
N GLY A 125 -3.94 30.37 17.88
CA GLY A 125 -3.99 31.83 17.77
C GLY A 125 -2.63 32.51 17.95
N GLU A 126 -1.54 31.76 17.97
CA GLU A 126 -0.20 32.28 18.13
C GLU A 126 0.53 32.42 16.79
N TRP A 127 1.22 33.54 16.58
CA TRP A 127 2.09 33.77 15.42
C TRP A 127 3.57 33.76 15.86
N ASP A 128 4.09 32.58 16.20
CA ASP A 128 5.47 32.43 16.67
C ASP A 128 6.49 32.28 15.54
N ARG A 129 6.65 33.34 14.74
CA ARG A 129 7.66 33.37 13.66
C ARG A 129 9.06 33.09 14.18
N LYS A 130 9.39 33.51 15.41
CA LYS A 130 10.75 33.45 15.94
C LYS A 130 11.18 32.00 16.15
N SER A 131 10.35 31.19 16.79
CA SER A 131 10.66 29.78 17.06
C SER A 131 10.72 28.92 15.80
N PHE A 132 9.92 29.23 14.77
CA PHE A 132 9.89 28.47 13.52
C PHE A 132 10.74 29.07 12.38
N SER A 133 11.48 30.16 12.62
CA SER A 133 12.30 30.83 11.59
C SER A 133 13.54 30.05 11.15
N LYS A 134 14.02 29.08 11.95
CA LYS A 134 15.25 28.32 11.71
C LYS A 134 14.99 26.97 11.03
N GLY A 135 14.31 27.00 9.90
CA GLY A 135 14.15 25.81 9.05
C GLY A 135 15.46 25.41 8.37
N ILE A 136 15.56 24.15 7.95
CA ILE A 136 16.68 23.65 7.14
C ILE A 136 16.21 23.46 5.70
N GLU A 137 16.99 23.95 4.75
CA GLU A 137 16.82 23.64 3.33
C GLU A 137 17.41 22.26 3.02
N LEU A 138 16.63 21.41 2.33
CA LEU A 138 17.08 20.08 1.93
C LEU A 138 18.06 20.10 0.75
N GLU A 139 18.09 21.20 -0.01
CA GLU A 139 19.03 21.36 -1.11
C GLU A 139 20.48 21.21 -0.63
N GLY A 140 21.26 20.44 -1.40
CA GLY A 140 22.66 20.16 -1.11
C GLY A 140 22.90 19.28 0.12
N LYS A 141 21.85 18.79 0.79
CA LYS A 141 21.98 17.81 1.90
C LYS A 141 22.12 16.40 1.36
N THR A 142 22.71 15.54 2.19
CA THR A 142 22.86 14.11 1.89
C THR A 142 21.67 13.35 2.45
N LEU A 143 20.90 12.71 1.57
CA LEU A 143 19.88 11.73 1.94
C LEU A 143 20.54 10.36 2.12
N GLY A 144 20.56 9.84 3.34
CA GLY A 144 20.95 8.47 3.66
C GLY A 144 19.74 7.54 3.62
N ILE A 145 19.82 6.45 2.88
CA ILE A 145 18.76 5.44 2.76
C ILE A 145 19.34 4.11 3.21
N ILE A 146 18.66 3.44 4.15
CA ILE A 146 19.04 2.11 4.65
C ILE A 146 18.04 1.11 4.08
N GLY A 147 18.52 0.23 3.20
CA GLY A 147 17.70 -0.70 2.42
C GLY A 147 17.73 -0.38 0.93
N MET A 148 17.51 -1.40 0.09
CA MET A 148 17.63 -1.29 -1.38
C MET A 148 16.46 -1.96 -2.11
N GLY A 149 15.29 -1.98 -1.48
CA GLY A 149 14.05 -2.47 -2.08
C GLY A 149 13.40 -1.46 -3.05
N PRO A 150 12.24 -1.80 -3.64
CA PRO A 150 11.51 -0.92 -4.57
C PRO A 150 11.21 0.46 -3.99
N ASP A 151 10.71 0.53 -2.76
CA ASP A 151 10.36 1.79 -2.09
C ASP A 151 11.59 2.68 -1.85
N CYS A 152 12.70 2.08 -1.41
CA CYS A 152 13.97 2.77 -1.19
C CYS A 152 14.57 3.29 -2.49
N THR A 153 14.49 2.48 -3.55
CA THR A 153 14.96 2.86 -4.89
C THR A 153 14.15 4.04 -5.42
N ARG A 154 12.82 3.98 -5.27
CA ARG A 154 11.93 5.06 -5.69
C ARG A 154 12.19 6.35 -4.90
N LEU A 155 12.38 6.27 -3.59
CA LEU A 155 12.77 7.43 -2.76
C LEU A 155 14.11 8.02 -3.19
N ALA A 156 15.09 7.18 -3.55
CA ALA A 156 16.38 7.66 -4.05
C ALA A 156 16.23 8.42 -5.38
N GLU A 157 15.37 7.95 -6.28
CA GLU A 157 15.06 8.64 -7.55
C GLU A 157 14.43 10.00 -7.34
N GLU A 158 13.40 10.09 -6.49
CA GLU A 158 12.73 11.35 -6.19
C GLU A 158 13.65 12.31 -5.42
N GLY A 159 14.40 11.80 -4.44
CA GLY A 159 15.39 12.56 -3.68
C GLY A 159 16.50 13.17 -4.55
N ARG A 160 16.90 12.51 -5.64
CA ARG A 160 17.89 13.03 -6.60
C ARG A 160 17.46 14.33 -7.27
N GLN A 161 16.15 14.59 -7.41
CA GLN A 161 15.64 15.82 -8.01
C GLN A 161 16.05 17.06 -7.20
N TYR A 162 16.25 16.91 -5.89
CA TYR A 162 16.69 17.98 -4.99
C TYR A 162 18.21 18.18 -4.95
N ARG A 163 18.97 17.40 -5.74
CA ARG A 163 20.44 17.50 -5.85
C ARG A 163 20.88 18.47 -6.97
N HIS A 164 20.07 18.65 -8.01
CA HIS A 164 20.50 19.29 -9.26
C HIS A 164 20.57 20.83 -9.28
N ALA A 165 20.26 21.51 -8.19
CA ALA A 165 20.32 22.98 -8.15
C ALA A 165 21.75 23.57 -8.05
N ARG A 166 22.81 22.76 -7.91
CA ARG A 166 24.22 23.24 -7.94
C ARG A 166 24.89 23.21 -9.32
N ASP A 167 24.38 22.47 -10.30
CA ASP A 167 25.11 22.24 -11.56
C ASP A 167 24.73 23.19 -12.71
N HIS A 168 23.67 23.99 -12.55
CA HIS A 168 23.37 25.09 -13.47
C HIS A 168 23.87 26.39 -12.85
N GLY A 169 25.06 26.81 -13.28
CA GLY A 169 25.71 28.06 -12.87
C GLY A 169 24.90 29.31 -13.21
N LEU A 170 23.84 29.56 -12.44
CA LEU A 170 23.13 30.82 -12.37
C LEU A 170 23.47 31.48 -11.03
N ARG A 171 24.63 32.14 -11.02
CA ARG A 171 24.92 33.30 -10.17
C ARG A 171 25.15 34.49 -11.08
#